data_AF-A0A969G8U4-F1
#
_entry.id   AF-A0A969G8U4-F1
#
_cell.length_a   1.000
_cell.length_b   1.000
_cell.length_c   1.000
_cell.angle_alpha   90.00
_cell.angle_beta   90.00
_cell.angle_gamma   90.00
#
_symmetry.space_group_name_H-M   'P 1'
#
loop_
_entity.id
_entity.type
_entity.pdbx_description
1 polymer ?
#
loop_
_entity_poly.entity_id
_entity_poly.type
_entity_poly.pdbx_seq_one_letter_code
_entity_poly.pdbx_strand_id
1 'polypeptide(L)'
;MEKDTDGDGVFDDIDLCPTVPGLPQYRGCNDYDKDGVYDNIDVCPRIYGDAANYGCPIDERNLDSDNDGILDKDDKCVYLKGKPELNGCPDSDEDGISDILDECPFLKGPAANQGCPVKNVANNNPNTTPNDATEISIDVVEFDLDKSFIRPQYIEMLNRVANIMLQNPSYNIMLVGHTDAAGSAAYNYQLGQRRSMEIRDYLIRQGVSPNRFQIISYGETTPKDSNVDDTGRQRNRRTEIIIMDNYIIKHDTRN
;
A
#
# COMPACT_ATOMS: atom_id res chain seq x y z
N MET A 1 31.08 -15.48 44.62
CA MET A 1 30.97 -14.04 44.40
C MET A 1 30.52 -13.87 42.98
N GLU A 2 29.49 -13.08 42.75
CA GLU A 2 29.08 -12.68 41.40
C GLU A 2 30.27 -11.94 40.78
N LYS A 3 30.63 -12.33 39.55
CA LYS A 3 31.81 -11.83 38.85
C LYS A 3 31.41 -10.55 38.11
N ASP A 4 32.20 -9.51 38.26
CA ASP A 4 32.06 -8.22 37.58
C ASP A 4 33.44 -7.94 36.99
N THR A 5 33.58 -8.21 35.69
CA THR A 5 34.88 -8.27 35.01
C THR A 5 35.44 -6.89 34.70
N ASP A 6 34.58 -5.92 34.40
CA ASP A 6 34.98 -4.57 34.03
C ASP A 6 34.75 -3.52 35.14
N GLY A 7 34.08 -3.91 36.22
CA GLY A 7 33.99 -3.15 37.46
C GLY A 7 32.99 -2.00 37.39
N ASP A 8 31.99 -2.09 36.52
CA ASP A 8 30.99 -1.03 36.31
C ASP A 8 29.78 -1.13 37.27
N GLY A 9 29.72 -2.19 38.07
CA GLY A 9 28.67 -2.45 39.03
C GLY A 9 27.50 -3.28 38.49
N VAL A 10 27.58 -3.80 37.26
CA VAL A 10 26.69 -4.81 36.68
C VAL A 10 27.43 -6.14 36.59
N PHE A 11 26.84 -7.22 37.12
CA PHE A 11 27.51 -8.52 37.14
C PHE A 11 27.51 -9.18 35.75
N ASP A 12 28.58 -9.91 35.42
CA ASP A 12 28.83 -10.60 34.15
C ASP A 12 27.63 -11.42 33.63
N ASP A 13 26.76 -11.93 34.52
CA ASP A 13 25.62 -12.78 34.17
C ASP A 13 24.38 -11.99 33.69
N ILE A 14 24.33 -10.69 33.99
CA ILE A 14 23.28 -9.76 33.57
C ILE A 14 23.82 -8.57 32.76
N ASP A 15 25.14 -8.48 32.61
CA ASP A 15 25.86 -7.49 31.82
C ASP A 15 25.88 -7.89 30.33
N LEU A 16 25.43 -6.98 29.47
CA LEU A 16 25.44 -7.15 28.01
C LEU A 16 26.78 -6.75 27.38
N CYS A 17 27.64 -6.08 28.13
CA CYS A 17 28.98 -5.65 27.74
C CYS A 17 30.04 -6.02 28.80
N PRO A 18 30.24 -7.31 29.20
CA PRO A 18 31.03 -7.73 30.38
C PRO A 18 32.54 -7.41 30.39
N THR A 19 33.04 -6.64 29.45
CA THR A 19 34.46 -6.28 29.34
C THR A 19 34.67 -4.80 29.05
N VAL A 20 33.59 -4.01 29.00
CA VAL A 20 33.58 -2.60 28.63
C VAL A 20 32.66 -1.87 29.61
N PRO A 21 33.21 -1.10 30.57
CA PRO A 21 32.40 -0.47 31.60
C PRO A 21 31.30 0.41 31.01
N GLY A 22 30.07 0.25 31.47
CA GLY A 22 28.92 1.03 31.03
C GLY A 22 27.99 1.45 32.16
N LEU A 23 26.73 1.71 31.80
CA LEU A 23 25.73 2.22 32.74
C LEU A 23 24.73 1.11 33.12
N PRO A 24 24.33 1.01 34.40
CA PRO A 24 23.32 0.04 34.83
C PRO A 24 21.98 0.15 34.08
N GLN A 25 21.60 1.36 33.66
CA GLN A 25 20.38 1.59 32.89
C GLN A 25 20.38 0.90 31.51
N TYR A 26 21.56 0.58 30.98
CA TYR A 26 21.78 -0.12 29.72
C TYR A 26 22.39 -1.50 29.92
N ARG A 27 22.22 -2.08 31.13
CA ARG A 27 22.75 -3.40 31.48
C ARG A 27 24.26 -3.53 31.21
N GLY A 28 25.01 -2.54 31.68
CA GLY A 28 26.48 -2.52 31.63
C GLY A 28 27.07 -1.99 30.32
N CYS A 29 26.24 -1.51 29.39
CA CYS A 29 26.73 -0.92 28.13
C CYS A 29 26.75 0.62 28.15
N ASN A 30 27.56 1.18 27.26
CA ASN A 30 27.59 2.62 26.99
C ASN A 30 26.55 3.02 25.94
N ASP A 31 26.19 4.30 25.94
CA ASP A 31 25.32 4.96 24.95
C ASP A 31 26.00 6.31 24.66
N TYR A 32 26.82 6.33 23.62
CA TYR A 32 27.77 7.41 23.37
C TYR A 32 27.09 8.68 22.83
N ASP A 33 26.09 8.55 21.97
CA ASP A 33 25.36 9.69 21.39
C ASP A 33 24.06 10.04 22.12
N LYS A 34 23.64 9.20 23.07
CA LYS A 34 22.55 9.45 24.02
C LYS A 34 21.18 9.47 23.37
N ASP A 35 20.96 8.65 22.35
CA ASP A 35 19.67 8.50 21.70
C ASP A 35 18.75 7.45 22.38
N GLY A 36 19.29 6.69 23.34
CA GLY A 36 18.57 5.67 24.10
C GLY A 36 18.71 4.26 23.54
N VAL A 37 19.46 4.06 22.44
CA VAL A 37 19.94 2.77 21.91
C VAL A 37 21.42 2.65 22.28
N TYR A 38 21.77 1.65 23.09
CA TYR A 38 23.13 1.53 23.62
C TYR A 38 24.09 0.88 22.61
N ASP A 39 25.37 1.27 22.65
CA ASP A 39 26.38 1.12 21.60
C ASP A 39 26.51 -0.29 20.98
N ASN A 40 26.24 -1.35 21.76
CA ASN A 40 26.38 -2.74 21.27
C ASN A 40 25.16 -3.22 20.45
N ILE A 41 24.05 -2.48 20.46
CA ILE A 41 22.85 -2.72 19.64
C ILE A 41 22.51 -1.54 18.73
N ASP A 42 23.25 -0.44 18.84
CA ASP A 42 23.17 0.73 17.99
C ASP A 42 24.00 0.52 16.71
N VAL A 43 23.38 0.71 15.54
CA VAL A 43 24.03 0.61 14.23
C VAL A 43 24.83 1.87 13.91
N CYS A 44 24.49 3.01 14.50
CA CYS A 44 25.17 4.29 14.38
C CYS A 44 25.59 4.88 15.74
N PRO A 45 26.46 4.22 16.55
CA PRO A 45 26.77 4.57 17.97
C PRO A 45 27.38 5.96 18.26
N ARG A 46 27.48 6.83 17.26
CA ARG A 46 28.07 8.16 17.38
C ARG A 46 27.19 9.24 16.74
N ILE A 47 26.01 8.87 16.27
CA ILE A 47 25.10 9.75 15.55
C ILE A 47 23.70 9.46 16.05
N TYR A 48 23.17 10.38 16.87
CA TYR A 48 21.82 10.32 17.40
C TYR A 48 20.80 9.87 16.34
N GLY A 49 20.08 8.79 16.63
CA GLY A 49 19.03 8.22 15.79
C GLY A 49 17.75 7.90 16.54
N ASP A 50 16.81 7.27 15.84
CA ASP A 50 15.58 6.77 16.47
C ASP A 50 15.74 5.28 16.77
N ALA A 51 15.21 4.82 17.91
CA ALA A 51 15.23 3.41 18.27
C ALA A 51 14.51 2.51 17.23
N ALA A 52 13.51 3.05 16.51
CA ALA A 52 12.85 2.35 15.41
C ALA A 52 13.78 2.12 14.20
N ASN A 53 14.88 2.87 14.10
CA ASN A 53 15.90 2.75 13.06
C ASN A 53 17.26 2.30 13.63
N TYR A 54 17.24 1.53 14.72
CA TYR A 54 18.43 0.92 15.33
C TYR A 54 19.53 1.94 15.68
N GLY A 55 19.13 3.12 16.18
CA GLY A 55 20.04 4.18 16.61
C GLY A 55 20.64 5.00 15.47
N CYS A 56 20.15 4.83 14.23
CA CYS A 56 20.55 5.67 13.11
C CYS A 56 19.53 6.79 12.82
N PRO A 57 19.98 7.99 12.40
CA PRO A 57 19.09 9.03 11.92
C PRO A 57 18.37 8.55 10.65
N ILE A 58 17.11 8.96 10.48
CA ILE A 58 16.38 8.79 9.23
C ILE A 58 16.98 9.80 8.23
N ASP A 59 17.77 9.32 7.26
CA ASP A 59 18.26 10.17 6.17
C ASP A 59 17.19 10.26 5.06
N GLU A 60 16.30 11.25 5.17
CA GLU A 60 15.28 11.58 4.17
C GLU A 60 15.84 11.72 2.74
N ARG A 61 17.17 11.89 2.56
CA ARG A 61 17.79 12.01 1.23
C ARG A 61 17.94 10.68 0.50
N ASN A 62 17.92 9.55 1.20
CA ASN A 62 18.07 8.21 0.65
C ASN A 62 16.91 7.28 1.05
N LEU A 63 15.79 7.86 1.49
CA LEU A 63 14.58 7.08 1.72
C LEU A 63 14.02 6.63 0.37
N ASP A 64 13.65 5.36 0.31
CA ASP A 64 12.94 4.69 -0.78
C ASP A 64 11.83 3.89 -0.09
N SER A 65 10.72 4.57 0.14
CA SER A 65 9.62 4.17 1.02
C SER A 65 8.89 2.95 0.48
N ASP A 66 8.81 2.79 -0.85
CA ASP A 66 8.19 1.64 -1.48
C ASP A 66 9.19 0.57 -1.96
N ASN A 67 10.48 0.86 -2.00
CA ASN A 67 11.56 -0.03 -2.44
C ASN A 67 11.45 -0.43 -3.92
N ASP A 68 11.17 0.53 -4.80
CA ASP A 68 11.21 0.36 -6.26
C ASP A 68 12.57 0.74 -6.89
N GLY A 69 13.49 1.29 -6.09
CA GLY A 69 14.81 1.72 -6.52
C GLY A 69 14.91 3.20 -6.90
N ILE A 70 13.83 3.97 -6.72
CA ILE A 70 13.77 5.42 -6.89
C ILE A 70 13.59 6.04 -5.51
N LEU A 71 14.42 7.04 -5.20
CA LEU A 71 14.36 7.70 -3.91
C LEU A 71 13.07 8.53 -3.81
N ASP A 72 12.48 8.64 -2.61
CA ASP A 72 11.23 9.38 -2.34
C ASP A 72 11.22 10.80 -2.91
N LYS A 73 12.39 11.45 -2.96
CA LYS A 73 12.55 12.81 -3.50
C LYS A 73 12.38 12.89 -5.03
N ASP A 74 12.65 11.79 -5.73
CA ASP A 74 12.62 11.65 -7.19
C ASP A 74 11.41 10.82 -7.65
N ASP A 75 10.74 10.14 -6.72
CA ASP A 75 9.55 9.30 -6.96
C ASP A 75 8.25 10.12 -6.90
N LYS A 76 7.38 9.95 -7.91
CA LYS A 76 6.05 10.57 -7.96
C LYS A 76 5.01 9.80 -7.16
N CYS A 77 5.27 8.54 -6.85
CA CYS A 77 4.38 7.63 -6.17
C CYS A 77 5.07 6.94 -4.99
N VAL A 78 5.74 7.72 -4.14
CA VAL A 78 6.50 7.36 -2.90
C VAL A 78 6.13 6.07 -2.14
N TYR A 79 4.87 5.63 -2.17
CA TYR A 79 4.39 4.45 -1.44
C TYR A 79 3.85 3.34 -2.36
N LEU A 80 4.02 3.43 -3.68
CA LEU A 80 3.48 2.53 -4.68
C LEU A 80 4.54 2.25 -5.74
N LYS A 81 5.15 1.07 -5.62
CA LYS A 81 6.22 0.65 -6.53
C LYS A 81 5.88 0.90 -7.99
N GLY A 82 6.77 1.54 -8.70
CA GLY A 82 6.63 1.79 -10.11
C GLY A 82 7.89 1.52 -10.92
N LYS A 83 7.80 1.91 -12.18
CA LYS A 83 8.91 1.82 -13.12
C LYS A 83 9.62 3.18 -13.21
N PRO A 84 10.95 3.22 -13.37
CA PRO A 84 11.67 4.47 -13.62
C PRO A 84 11.15 5.25 -14.84
N GLU A 85 10.70 4.56 -15.88
CA GLU A 85 10.11 5.18 -17.08
C GLU A 85 8.80 5.94 -16.78
N LEU A 86 8.15 5.62 -15.65
CA LEU A 86 6.91 6.22 -15.17
C LEU A 86 7.13 7.08 -13.91
N ASN A 87 8.38 7.48 -13.64
CA ASN A 87 8.79 8.25 -12.47
C ASN A 87 8.38 7.60 -11.14
N GLY A 88 8.52 6.28 -11.03
CA GLY A 88 8.22 5.52 -9.81
C GLY A 88 6.74 5.24 -9.57
N CYS A 89 5.88 5.54 -10.54
CA CYS A 89 4.46 5.18 -10.45
C CYS A 89 4.12 3.82 -11.09
N PRO A 90 3.14 3.08 -10.54
CA PRO A 90 2.61 1.86 -11.13
C PRO A 90 1.85 2.16 -12.43
N ASP A 91 1.71 1.12 -13.25
CA ASP A 91 0.91 1.04 -14.48
C ASP A 91 0.23 -0.34 -14.44
N SER A 92 -0.98 -0.35 -13.90
CA SER A 92 -1.70 -1.55 -13.47
C SER A 92 -2.29 -2.32 -14.64
N ASP A 93 -2.62 -1.65 -15.74
CA ASP A 93 -3.06 -2.32 -16.96
C ASP A 93 -1.95 -2.49 -18.00
N GLU A 94 -0.77 -1.90 -17.85
CA GLU A 94 0.37 -2.00 -18.75
C GLU A 94 0.12 -1.39 -20.14
N ASP A 95 -0.61 -0.28 -20.22
CA ASP A 95 -0.82 0.46 -21.47
C ASP A 95 0.24 1.53 -21.76
N GLY A 96 1.12 1.80 -20.78
CA GLY A 96 2.22 2.76 -20.86
C GLY A 96 1.92 4.12 -20.24
N ILE A 97 0.77 4.29 -19.59
CA ILE A 97 0.40 5.46 -18.80
C ILE A 97 0.34 5.06 -17.33
N SER A 98 1.00 5.81 -16.46
CA SER A 98 0.96 5.50 -15.02
C SER A 98 -0.46 5.66 -14.46
N ASP A 99 -0.83 4.87 -13.46
CA ASP A 99 -2.18 4.86 -12.89
C ASP A 99 -2.69 6.24 -12.44
N ILE A 100 -1.78 7.11 -11.99
CA ILE A 100 -2.12 8.48 -11.55
C ILE A 100 -2.42 9.46 -12.69
N LEU A 101 -2.06 9.10 -13.92
CA LEU A 101 -2.27 9.89 -15.15
C LEU A 101 -3.29 9.23 -16.09
N ASP A 102 -3.77 8.05 -15.74
CA ASP A 102 -4.73 7.28 -16.52
C ASP A 102 -6.17 7.56 -16.05
N GLU A 103 -7.09 7.83 -16.98
CA GLU A 103 -8.51 8.00 -16.65
C GLU A 103 -9.20 6.65 -16.38
N CYS A 104 -8.63 5.56 -16.89
CA CYS A 104 -9.06 4.19 -16.69
C CYS A 104 -7.87 3.29 -16.31
N PRO A 105 -7.24 3.45 -15.13
CA PRO A 105 -5.94 2.83 -14.76
C PRO A 105 -5.86 1.30 -14.79
N PHE A 106 -6.96 0.64 -15.09
CA PHE A 106 -7.14 -0.80 -15.02
C PHE A 106 -7.73 -1.37 -16.32
N LEU A 107 -7.88 -0.53 -17.34
CA LEU A 107 -8.43 -0.86 -18.65
C LEU A 107 -7.57 -0.24 -19.73
N LYS A 108 -6.75 -1.07 -20.38
CA LYS A 108 -5.87 -0.64 -21.45
C LYS A 108 -6.55 0.30 -22.45
N GLY A 109 -5.89 1.40 -22.74
CA GLY A 109 -6.31 2.32 -23.78
C GLY A 109 -5.15 3.01 -24.48
N PRO A 110 -5.44 3.76 -25.54
CA PRO A 110 -4.44 4.62 -26.14
C PRO A 110 -4.29 5.91 -25.34
N ALA A 111 -3.07 6.44 -25.26
CA ALA A 111 -2.81 7.80 -24.74
C ALA A 111 -3.65 8.91 -25.42
N ALA A 112 -4.07 8.69 -26.67
CA ALA A 112 -4.98 9.60 -27.37
C ALA A 112 -6.38 9.72 -26.71
N ASN A 113 -6.76 8.75 -25.88
CA ASN A 113 -8.01 8.68 -25.13
C ASN A 113 -7.74 8.54 -23.61
N GLN A 114 -6.65 9.15 -23.13
CA GLN A 114 -6.31 9.23 -21.70
C GLN A 114 -6.23 7.84 -21.02
N GLY A 115 -5.72 6.83 -21.73
CA GLY A 115 -5.60 5.46 -21.19
C GLY A 115 -6.91 4.67 -21.16
N CYS A 116 -8.03 5.28 -21.54
CA CYS A 116 -9.31 4.58 -21.61
C CYS A 116 -9.54 3.86 -22.95
N PRO A 117 -10.24 2.71 -22.97
CA PRO A 117 -10.63 2.03 -24.20
C PRO A 117 -11.48 2.91 -25.12
N VAL A 118 -11.17 2.89 -26.42
CA VAL A 118 -12.02 3.55 -27.42
C VAL A 118 -13.27 2.70 -27.68
N LYS A 119 -14.46 3.28 -27.49
CA LYS A 119 -15.72 2.61 -27.88
C LYS A 119 -15.74 2.48 -29.40
N ASN A 120 -15.47 1.28 -29.91
CA ASN A 120 -15.52 1.00 -31.34
C ASN A 120 -16.94 1.19 -31.88
N VAL A 121 -17.24 2.37 -32.44
CA VAL A 121 -18.49 2.63 -33.20
C VAL A 121 -18.43 2.07 -34.63
N ALA A 122 -17.41 1.29 -34.99
CA ALA A 122 -17.02 1.21 -36.39
C ALA A 122 -16.66 -0.17 -36.98
N ASN A 123 -17.02 -1.34 -36.45
CA ASN A 123 -16.71 -2.59 -37.19
C ASN A 123 -17.26 -3.90 -36.60
N ASN A 124 -18.10 -4.59 -37.38
CA ASN A 124 -18.41 -6.03 -37.27
C ASN A 124 -17.18 -6.91 -37.61
N ASN A 125 -16.02 -6.67 -37.00
CA ASN A 125 -14.83 -7.50 -37.18
C ASN A 125 -14.61 -8.36 -35.93
N PRO A 126 -14.82 -9.70 -35.99
CA PRO A 126 -14.69 -10.59 -34.84
C PRO A 126 -13.23 -10.83 -34.38
N ASN A 127 -12.25 -10.11 -34.93
CA ASN A 127 -10.82 -10.27 -34.63
C ASN A 127 -10.16 -9.02 -34.00
N THR A 128 -10.92 -8.13 -33.34
CA THR A 128 -10.31 -7.24 -32.34
C THR A 128 -9.92 -8.10 -31.14
N THR A 129 -8.62 -8.24 -30.90
CA THR A 129 -7.98 -9.06 -29.85
C THR A 129 -8.69 -8.95 -28.50
N PRO A 130 -9.38 -10.02 -28.03
CA PRO A 130 -10.01 -10.07 -26.72
C PRO A 130 -8.97 -10.45 -25.65
N ASN A 131 -8.07 -9.54 -25.30
CA ASN A 131 -7.12 -9.76 -24.19
C ASN A 131 -7.21 -8.68 -23.11
N ASP A 132 -8.20 -7.79 -23.18
CA ASP A 132 -8.32 -6.69 -22.23
C ASP A 132 -9.29 -7.10 -21.12
N ALA A 133 -8.80 -7.01 -19.87
CA ALA A 133 -9.67 -7.12 -18.72
C ALA A 133 -10.84 -6.13 -18.90
N THR A 134 -12.07 -6.55 -18.60
CA THR A 134 -13.24 -5.68 -18.73
C THR A 134 -13.76 -5.30 -17.35
N GLU A 135 -13.88 -4.01 -17.08
CA GLU A 135 -14.49 -3.51 -15.86
C GLU A 135 -16.00 -3.78 -15.91
N ILE A 136 -16.48 -4.49 -14.90
CA ILE A 136 -17.88 -4.91 -14.79
C ILE A 136 -18.69 -3.92 -13.96
N SER A 137 -18.10 -3.42 -12.87
CA SER A 137 -18.76 -2.52 -11.94
C SER A 137 -17.77 -1.86 -10.98
N ILE A 138 -18.10 -0.65 -10.55
CA ILE A 138 -17.45 0.07 -9.45
C ILE A 138 -18.47 0.29 -8.33
N ASP A 139 -18.23 -0.31 -7.16
CA ASP A 139 -18.96 -0.03 -5.92
C ASP A 139 -18.07 0.79 -4.97
N VAL A 140 -18.67 1.54 -4.03
CA VAL A 140 -17.92 2.43 -3.11
C VAL A 140 -18.35 2.21 -1.65
N VAL A 141 -17.36 2.05 -0.76
CA VAL A 141 -17.56 2.08 0.70
C VAL A 141 -16.90 3.33 1.26
N GLU A 142 -17.68 4.19 1.93
CA GLU A 142 -17.14 5.36 2.64
C GLU A 142 -16.94 5.08 4.13
N PHE A 143 -15.90 5.69 4.70
CA PHE A 143 -15.45 5.50 6.07
C PHE A 143 -15.52 6.80 6.88
N ASP A 144 -15.74 6.65 8.19
CA ASP A 144 -15.61 7.76 9.12
C ASP A 144 -14.15 8.23 9.22
N LEU A 145 -13.95 9.45 9.74
CA LEU A 145 -12.63 9.98 10.06
C LEU A 145 -11.84 8.98 10.92
N ASP A 146 -10.61 8.72 10.50
CA ASP A 146 -9.63 7.87 11.20
C ASP A 146 -10.04 6.41 11.45
N LYS A 147 -11.08 5.91 10.76
CA LYS A 147 -11.58 4.54 10.92
C LYS A 147 -11.44 3.70 9.65
N SER A 148 -11.31 2.39 9.85
CA SER A 148 -11.39 1.35 8.82
C SER A 148 -12.63 0.43 8.95
N PHE A 149 -13.46 0.61 9.98
CA PHE A 149 -14.64 -0.23 10.20
C PHE A 149 -15.70 -0.04 9.10
N ILE A 150 -16.20 -1.15 8.56
CA ILE A 150 -17.29 -1.19 7.58
C ILE A 150 -18.63 -0.92 8.28
N ARG A 151 -19.32 0.17 7.92
CA ARG A 151 -20.64 0.50 8.47
C ARG A 151 -21.71 -0.53 8.07
N PRO A 152 -22.68 -0.86 8.94
CA PRO A 152 -23.72 -1.87 8.65
C PRO A 152 -24.51 -1.65 7.36
N GLN A 153 -24.67 -0.39 6.93
CA GLN A 153 -25.35 -0.02 5.69
C GLN A 153 -24.73 -0.62 4.42
N TYR A 154 -23.45 -0.99 4.44
CA TYR A 154 -22.76 -1.57 3.28
C TYR A 154 -22.85 -3.10 3.21
N ILE A 155 -23.36 -3.76 4.26
CA ILE A 155 -23.35 -5.22 4.38
C ILE A 155 -24.16 -5.90 3.26
N GLU A 156 -25.33 -5.36 2.91
CA GLU A 156 -26.14 -5.93 1.82
C GLU A 156 -25.46 -5.81 0.46
N MET A 157 -24.78 -4.68 0.20
CA MET A 157 -24.01 -4.47 -1.03
C MET A 157 -22.80 -5.40 -1.08
N LEU A 158 -22.05 -5.55 0.01
CA LEU A 158 -20.90 -6.47 0.06
C LEU A 158 -21.32 -7.94 -0.11
N ASN A 159 -22.48 -8.33 0.41
CA ASN A 159 -23.05 -9.67 0.16
C ASN A 159 -23.39 -9.86 -1.33
N ARG A 160 -23.87 -8.83 -2.01
CA ARG A 160 -24.10 -8.86 -3.46
C ARG A 160 -22.79 -9.02 -4.23
N VAL A 161 -21.76 -8.25 -3.89
CA VAL A 161 -20.41 -8.36 -4.48
C VAL A 161 -19.87 -9.79 -4.31
N ALA A 162 -19.94 -10.35 -3.09
CA ALA A 162 -19.52 -11.73 -2.84
C ALA A 162 -20.25 -12.74 -3.72
N ASN A 163 -21.58 -12.62 -3.85
CA ASN A 163 -22.38 -13.50 -4.71
C ASN A 163 -21.97 -13.40 -6.19
N ILE A 164 -21.71 -12.20 -6.70
CA ILE A 164 -21.22 -12.01 -8.08
C ILE A 164 -19.90 -12.75 -8.27
N MET A 165 -18.96 -12.62 -7.34
CA MET A 165 -17.65 -13.27 -7.42
C MET A 165 -17.72 -14.79 -7.35
N LEU A 166 -18.62 -15.34 -6.52
CA LEU A 166 -18.84 -16.78 -6.40
C LEU A 166 -19.46 -17.38 -7.68
N GLN A 167 -20.31 -16.61 -8.36
CA GLN A 167 -20.93 -17.02 -9.62
C GLN A 167 -20.00 -16.88 -10.83
N ASN A 168 -18.95 -16.07 -10.73
CA ASN A 168 -18.03 -15.78 -11.82
C ASN A 168 -16.57 -16.07 -11.43
N PRO A 169 -16.11 -17.33 -11.54
CA PRO A 169 -14.76 -17.72 -11.14
C PRO A 169 -13.61 -17.09 -11.94
N SER A 170 -13.86 -16.40 -13.06
CA SER A 170 -12.83 -15.68 -13.83
C SER A 170 -12.57 -14.26 -13.35
N TYR A 171 -13.50 -13.65 -12.61
CA TYR A 171 -13.41 -12.22 -12.29
C TYR A 171 -12.32 -11.91 -11.25
N ASN A 172 -11.73 -10.74 -11.17
CA ASN A 172 -10.89 -10.37 -10.03
C ASN A 172 -11.46 -9.11 -9.39
N ILE A 173 -11.17 -8.93 -8.12
CA ILE A 173 -11.49 -7.69 -7.40
C ILE A 173 -10.21 -6.92 -7.22
N MET A 174 -10.29 -5.64 -7.48
CA MET A 174 -9.29 -4.71 -7.03
C MET A 174 -9.93 -3.70 -6.08
N LEU A 175 -9.24 -3.46 -4.97
CA LEU A 175 -9.67 -2.62 -3.88
C LEU A 175 -8.74 -1.42 -3.77
N VAL A 176 -9.27 -0.24 -4.04
CA VAL A 176 -8.50 1.00 -4.10
C VAL A 176 -8.86 1.88 -2.91
N GLY A 177 -7.93 2.04 -1.98
CA GLY A 177 -8.13 2.78 -0.74
C GLY A 177 -7.68 4.24 -0.84
N HIS A 178 -8.57 5.16 -0.46
CA HIS A 178 -8.33 6.60 -0.44
C HIS A 178 -8.64 7.22 0.95
N THR A 179 -8.02 8.35 1.23
CA THR A 179 -8.25 9.18 2.41
C THR A 179 -8.57 10.62 2.02
N ASP A 180 -8.99 11.41 3.00
CA ASP A 180 -8.88 12.86 2.87
C ASP A 180 -7.44 13.32 3.15
N ALA A 181 -7.18 14.61 3.00
CA ALA A 181 -5.84 15.19 3.18
C ALA A 181 -5.45 15.43 4.65
N ALA A 182 -6.22 14.95 5.63
CA ALA A 182 -5.89 15.14 7.04
C ALA A 182 -4.92 14.05 7.52
N GLY A 183 -3.75 14.45 8.05
CA GLY A 183 -2.72 13.52 8.52
C GLY A 183 -1.47 13.54 7.61
N SER A 184 -0.49 12.70 7.92
CA SER A 184 0.68 12.53 7.06
C SER A 184 0.40 11.58 5.90
N ALA A 185 1.10 11.76 4.78
CA ALA A 185 0.94 10.93 3.59
C ALA A 185 1.15 9.43 3.88
N ALA A 186 2.22 9.09 4.61
CA ALA A 186 2.48 7.71 5.02
C ALA A 186 1.35 7.12 5.87
N TYR A 187 0.80 7.90 6.79
CA TYR A 187 -0.33 7.47 7.62
C TYR A 187 -1.57 7.20 6.77
N ASN A 188 -1.89 8.12 5.87
CA ASN A 188 -3.03 8.05 4.98
C ASN A 188 -2.96 6.87 4.01
N TYR A 189 -1.79 6.64 3.43
CA TYR A 189 -1.53 5.44 2.63
C TYR A 189 -1.83 4.16 3.42
N GLN A 190 -1.28 4.03 4.63
CA GLN A 190 -1.55 2.86 5.48
C GLN A 190 -3.03 2.74 5.88
N LEU A 191 -3.70 3.86 6.14
CA LEU A 191 -5.13 3.88 6.48
C LEU A 191 -6.00 3.42 5.31
N GLY A 192 -5.70 3.89 4.09
CA GLY A 192 -6.37 3.42 2.88
C GLY A 192 -6.14 1.93 2.64
N GLN A 193 -4.93 1.43 2.86
CA GLN A 193 -4.62 0.00 2.79
C GLN A 193 -5.42 -0.82 3.80
N ARG A 194 -5.48 -0.40 5.07
CA ARG A 194 -6.29 -1.07 6.11
C ARG A 194 -7.78 -1.13 5.75
N ARG A 195 -8.34 -0.04 5.21
CA ARG A 195 -9.74 0.00 4.74
C ARG A 195 -10.03 -1.02 3.65
N SER A 196 -9.14 -1.12 2.66
CA SER A 196 -9.26 -2.13 1.60
C SER A 196 -9.11 -3.56 2.15
N MET A 197 -8.21 -3.79 3.11
CA MET A 197 -8.06 -5.10 3.76
C MET A 197 -9.32 -5.52 4.52
N GLU A 198 -10.01 -4.61 5.21
CA GLU A 198 -11.27 -4.92 5.91
C GLU A 198 -12.36 -5.42 4.94
N ILE A 199 -12.47 -4.80 3.76
CA ILE A 199 -13.39 -5.23 2.71
C ILE A 199 -12.98 -6.59 2.15
N ARG A 200 -11.69 -6.78 1.84
CA ARG A 200 -11.15 -8.08 1.40
C ARG A 200 -11.50 -9.18 2.38
N ASP A 201 -11.21 -8.98 3.66
CA ASP A 201 -11.38 -9.98 4.69
C ASP A 201 -12.87 -10.28 4.92
N TYR A 202 -13.74 -9.27 4.78
CA TYR A 202 -15.18 -9.49 4.74
C TYR A 202 -15.58 -10.42 3.58
N LEU A 203 -15.13 -10.15 2.37
CA LEU A 203 -15.47 -10.93 1.18
C LEU A 203 -14.87 -12.35 1.23
N ILE A 204 -13.68 -12.53 1.80
CA ILE A 204 -13.08 -13.85 2.07
C ILE A 204 -13.95 -14.65 3.04
N ARG A 205 -14.47 -14.03 4.10
CA ARG A 205 -15.41 -14.69 5.03
C ARG A 205 -16.72 -15.11 4.34
N GLN A 206 -17.12 -14.43 3.27
CA GLN A 206 -18.25 -14.84 2.43
C GLN A 206 -17.90 -15.94 1.41
N GLY A 207 -16.63 -16.35 1.30
CA GLY A 207 -16.17 -17.46 0.47
C GLY A 207 -15.39 -17.06 -0.80
N VAL A 208 -15.12 -15.77 -1.03
CA VAL A 208 -14.29 -15.34 -2.16
C VAL A 208 -12.83 -15.74 -1.92
N SER A 209 -12.19 -16.36 -2.92
CA SER A 209 -10.81 -16.83 -2.80
C SER A 209 -9.82 -15.66 -2.59
N PRO A 210 -8.83 -15.78 -1.68
CA PRO A 210 -7.87 -14.71 -1.38
C PRO A 210 -6.97 -14.34 -2.57
N ASN A 211 -6.78 -15.25 -3.53
CA ASN A 211 -5.96 -15.01 -4.72
C ASN A 211 -6.66 -14.17 -5.80
N ARG A 212 -7.89 -13.71 -5.53
CA ARG A 212 -8.72 -12.93 -6.46
C ARG A 212 -8.69 -11.43 -6.17
N PHE A 213 -7.80 -11.00 -5.29
CA PHE A 213 -7.74 -9.63 -4.79
C PHE A 213 -6.40 -8.97 -5.13
N GLN A 214 -6.49 -7.77 -5.67
CA GLN A 214 -5.41 -6.79 -5.68
C GLN A 214 -5.81 -5.64 -4.75
N ILE A 215 -4.86 -5.13 -3.96
CA ILE A 215 -5.08 -3.99 -3.08
C ILE A 215 -4.09 -2.90 -3.46
N ILE A 216 -4.62 -1.71 -3.70
CA ILE A 216 -3.86 -0.49 -3.94
C ILE A 216 -4.34 0.54 -2.91
N SER A 217 -3.44 1.40 -2.44
CA SER A 217 -3.83 2.60 -1.71
C SER A 217 -3.14 3.82 -2.29
N TYR A 218 -3.93 4.85 -2.56
CA TYR A 218 -3.41 6.15 -2.97
C TYR A 218 -3.31 7.14 -1.81
N GLY A 219 -3.71 6.77 -0.59
CA GLY A 219 -3.84 7.72 0.51
C GLY A 219 -4.67 8.94 0.07
N GLU A 220 -4.14 10.14 0.26
CA GLU A 220 -4.79 11.39 -0.09
C GLU A 220 -4.54 11.89 -1.52
N THR A 221 -3.72 11.20 -2.32
CA THR A 221 -3.19 11.75 -3.58
C THR A 221 -4.20 11.78 -4.74
N THR A 222 -5.28 11.00 -4.64
CA THR A 222 -6.37 10.93 -5.64
C THR A 222 -7.73 11.29 -5.02
N PRO A 223 -7.93 12.58 -4.66
CA PRO A 223 -9.18 13.04 -4.07
C PRO A 223 -10.33 12.99 -5.08
N LYS A 224 -11.50 12.51 -4.65
CA LYS A 224 -12.72 12.52 -5.44
C LYS A 224 -13.46 13.86 -5.39
N ASP A 225 -13.25 14.61 -4.31
CA ASP A 225 -13.89 15.89 -4.06
C ASP A 225 -13.00 16.82 -3.21
N SER A 226 -13.49 18.01 -2.92
CA SER A 226 -12.86 19.04 -2.10
C SER A 226 -12.39 18.50 -0.75
N ASN A 227 -11.14 18.81 -0.37
CA ASN A 227 -10.64 18.60 0.99
C ASN A 227 -10.93 19.79 1.93
N VAL A 228 -11.58 20.85 1.44
CA VAL A 228 -11.82 22.09 2.19
C VAL A 228 -13.03 21.94 3.12
N ASP A 229 -14.10 21.29 2.66
CA ASP A 229 -15.35 21.10 3.41
C ASP A 229 -15.53 19.65 3.89
N ASP A 230 -16.32 19.46 4.94
CA ASP A 230 -16.55 18.14 5.56
C ASP A 230 -17.22 17.14 4.61
N THR A 231 -18.10 17.61 3.72
CA THR A 231 -18.84 16.75 2.78
C THR A 231 -17.90 16.21 1.71
N GLY A 232 -17.00 17.02 1.18
CA GLY A 232 -15.96 16.59 0.26
C GLY A 232 -14.97 15.64 0.92
N ARG A 233 -14.47 15.96 2.12
CA ARG A 233 -13.60 15.04 2.89
C ARG A 233 -14.26 13.69 3.16
N GLN A 234 -15.55 13.67 3.51
CA GLN A 234 -16.28 12.41 3.71
C GLN A 234 -16.32 11.55 2.45
N ARG A 235 -16.47 12.16 1.28
CA ARG A 235 -16.45 11.44 0.00
C ARG A 235 -15.04 10.97 -0.38
N ASN A 236 -13.99 11.65 0.06
CA ASN A 236 -12.61 11.23 -0.15
C ASN A 236 -12.20 10.02 0.69
N ARG A 237 -12.73 9.88 1.91
CA ARG A 237 -12.51 8.73 2.80
C ARG A 237 -13.27 7.49 2.30
N ARG A 238 -12.75 6.81 1.30
CA ARG A 238 -13.45 5.71 0.62
C ARG A 238 -12.53 4.57 0.21
N THR A 239 -13.13 3.41 -0.03
CA THR A 239 -12.54 2.35 -0.86
C THR A 239 -13.44 2.10 -2.06
N GLU A 240 -12.84 2.06 -3.24
CA GLU A 240 -13.49 1.63 -4.48
C GLU A 240 -13.29 0.12 -4.66
N ILE A 241 -14.37 -0.56 -5.04
CA ILE A 241 -14.41 -2.00 -5.29
C ILE A 241 -14.66 -2.18 -6.79
N ILE A 242 -13.62 -2.59 -7.50
CA ILE A 242 -13.64 -2.70 -8.96
C ILE A 242 -13.62 -4.18 -9.30
N ILE A 243 -14.64 -4.65 -10.01
CA ILE A 243 -14.73 -6.03 -10.50
C ILE A 243 -14.27 -6.07 -11.95
N MET A 244 -13.27 -6.89 -12.23
CA MET A 244 -12.65 -7.05 -13.55
C MET A 244 -12.89 -8.46 -14.08
N ASP A 245 -13.26 -8.64 -15.34
CA ASP A 245 -13.22 -9.95 -15.99
C ASP A 245 -11.87 -10.17 -16.68
N ASN A 246 -11.03 -11.03 -16.10
CA ASN A 246 -9.76 -11.41 -16.71
C ASN A 246 -9.99 -12.61 -17.64
N TYR A 247 -10.66 -12.36 -18.78
CA TYR A 247 -10.83 -13.38 -19.80
C TYR A 247 -9.49 -13.69 -20.48
N ILE A 248 -8.73 -14.64 -19.94
CA ILE A 248 -7.58 -15.21 -20.63
C ILE A 248 -8.14 -16.11 -21.74
N ILE A 249 -7.94 -15.73 -23.00
CA ILE A 249 -8.13 -16.66 -24.13
C ILE A 249 -7.18 -17.83 -23.87
N LYS A 250 -7.74 -18.98 -23.44
CA LYS A 250 -7.02 -20.24 -23.50
C LYS A 250 -6.78 -20.52 -24.98
N HIS A 251 -5.59 -20.20 -25.47
CA HIS A 251 -5.13 -20.75 -26.73
C HIS A 251 -5.10 -22.28 -26.58
N ASP A 252 -6.14 -22.94 -27.08
CA ASP A 252 -6.18 -24.38 -27.31
C ASP A 252 -5.06 -24.69 -28.30
N THR A 253 -3.89 -25.06 -27.78
CA THR A 253 -2.80 -25.61 -28.58
C THR A 253 -3.14 -27.06 -28.92
N ARG A 254 -4.03 -27.21 -29.91
CA ARG A 254 -4.16 -28.43 -30.69
C ARG A 254 -3.90 -28.10 -32.14
N ASN A 255 -2.69 -28.44 -32.58
CA ASN A 255 -2.40 -28.92 -33.93
C ASN A 255 -1.18 -29.84 -33.83
#